data_AF-A0A972D7I6-F1
#
_entry.id   AF-A0A972D7I6-F1
#
_cell.length_a   1.000
_cell.length_b   1.000
_cell.length_c   1.000
_cell.angle_alpha   90.00
_cell.angle_beta   90.00
_cell.angle_gamma   90.00
#
_symmetry.space_group_name_H-M   'P 1'
#
loop_
_entity.id
_entity.type
_entity.pdbx_description
1 polymer ?
#
loop_
_entity_poly.entity_id
_entity_poly.type
_entity_poly.pdbx_seq_one_letter_code
_entity_poly.pdbx_strand_id
1 'polypeptide(L)'
;NLATKHVKVGQTQRGTKTGGIEQLEAPIHISNVALVDPDTKAPARVGTAIVDGEKQRVYKKSRYTAKPEKPAAKKSTSKKSDEAAEAAVEEN
;
A
#
# COMPACT_ATOMS: atom_id res chain seq x y z
N ASN A 1 -1.58 -21.03 -8.91
CA ASN A 1 -2.78 -21.50 -9.64
C ASN A 1 -2.56 -21.21 -11.11
N LEU A 2 -1.80 -22.06 -11.81
CA LEU A 2 -1.41 -21.79 -13.19
C LEU A 2 -2.38 -22.49 -14.13
N ALA A 3 -2.93 -21.72 -15.06
CA ALA A 3 -3.81 -22.20 -16.10
C ALA A 3 -3.20 -21.91 -17.46
N THR A 4 -3.29 -22.90 -18.34
CA THR A 4 -2.79 -22.81 -19.69
C THR A 4 -3.81 -22.13 -20.58
N LYS A 5 -3.46 -20.97 -21.12
CA LYS A 5 -4.28 -20.23 -22.09
C LYS A 5 -3.65 -20.31 -23.47
N HIS A 6 -4.41 -20.86 -24.41
CA HIS A 6 -4.04 -20.83 -25.82
C HIS A 6 -4.42 -19.47 -26.40
N VAL A 7 -3.42 -18.69 -26.80
CA VAL A 7 -3.63 -17.38 -27.42
C VAL A 7 -3.48 -17.51 -28.92
N LYS A 8 -4.55 -17.15 -29.65
CA LYS A 8 -4.54 -17.09 -31.10
C LYS A 8 -3.45 -16.11 -31.54
N VAL A 9 -2.66 -16.50 -32.53
CA VAL A 9 -1.60 -15.68 -33.11
C VAL A 9 -2.16 -14.34 -33.56
N GLY A 10 -1.69 -13.26 -32.94
CA GLY A 10 -2.01 -11.88 -33.26
C GLY A 10 -0.76 -11.08 -33.58
N GLN A 11 -0.94 -9.94 -34.24
CA GLN A 11 0.14 -8.99 -34.50
C GLN A 11 0.13 -7.93 -33.40
N THR A 12 1.22 -7.79 -32.66
CA THR A 12 1.36 -6.71 -31.67
C THR A 12 1.45 -5.36 -32.37
N GLN A 13 1.23 -4.25 -31.65
CA GLN A 13 1.39 -2.91 -32.21
C GLN A 13 2.78 -2.65 -32.82
N ARG A 14 3.81 -3.42 -32.44
CA ARG A 14 5.17 -3.35 -33.01
C ARG A 14 5.42 -4.33 -34.17
N GLY A 15 4.38 -4.98 -34.70
CA GLY A 15 4.50 -5.88 -35.85
C GLY A 15 5.00 -7.29 -35.53
N THR A 16 5.28 -7.63 -34.27
CA THR A 16 5.68 -9.00 -33.91
C THR A 16 4.46 -9.91 -33.81
N LYS A 17 4.52 -11.08 -34.46
CA LYS A 17 3.53 -12.15 -34.33
C LYS A 17 3.70 -12.79 -32.96
N THR A 18 2.76 -12.56 -32.06
CA THR A 18 2.75 -13.15 -30.71
C THR A 18 1.54 -14.06 -30.61
N GLY A 19 1.79 -15.30 -30.21
CA GLY A 19 0.77 -16.32 -29.97
C GLY A 19 1.43 -17.61 -29.53
N GLY A 20 0.62 -18.54 -29.03
CA GLY A 20 1.10 -19.79 -28.48
C GLY A 20 0.45 -20.13 -27.15
N ILE A 21 1.14 -20.98 -26.39
CA ILE A 21 0.71 -21.48 -25.10
C ILE A 21 1.27 -20.56 -24.02
N GLU A 22 0.41 -19.78 -23.38
CA GLU A 22 0.77 -18.92 -22.26
C GLU A 22 0.33 -19.58 -20.94
N GLN A 23 1.19 -19.51 -19.92
CA GLN A 23 0.82 -19.92 -18.57
C GLN A 23 0.45 -18.66 -17.78
N LEU A 24 -0.82 -18.56 -17.37
CA LEU A 24 -1.36 -17.42 -16.64
C LEU A 24 -1.87 -17.87 -15.28
N GLU A 25 -1.88 -16.95 -14.33
CA GLU A 25 -2.42 -17.21 -13.01
C GLU A 25 -3.95 -17.10 -13.04
N ALA A 26 -4.61 -18.15 -12.56
CA ALA A 26 -6.07 -18.18 -12.43
C ALA A 26 -6.51 -17.66 -11.05
N PRO A 27 -7.66 -16.95 -10.97
CA PRO A 27 -8.22 -16.51 -9.70
C PRO A 27 -8.48 -17.66 -8.74
N ILE A 28 -8.35 -17.39 -7.44
CA ILE A 28 -8.73 -18.31 -6.36
C ILE A 28 -9.77 -17.64 -5.46
N HIS A 29 -10.74 -18.41 -4.97
CA HIS A 29 -11.77 -17.87 -4.08
C HIS A 29 -11.18 -17.43 -2.73
N ILE A 30 -11.67 -16.30 -2.21
CA ILE A 30 -11.11 -15.65 -1.01
C ILE A 30 -11.18 -16.51 0.25
N SER A 31 -12.13 -17.46 0.33
CA SER A 31 -12.23 -18.37 1.48
C SER A 31 -11.08 -19.37 1.58
N ASN A 32 -10.34 -19.59 0.48
CA ASN A 32 -9.30 -20.62 0.39
C ASN A 32 -7.90 -20.08 0.72
N VAL A 33 -7.81 -18.82 1.16
CA VAL A 33 -6.55 -18.17 1.53
C VAL A 33 -6.62 -17.60 2.95
N ALA A 34 -5.48 -17.58 3.63
CA ALA A 34 -5.33 -16.99 4.95
C ALA A 34 -4.10 -16.08 4.99
N LEU A 35 -4.14 -15.06 5.86
CA LEU A 35 -2.99 -14.19 6.09
C LEU A 35 -1.98 -14.90 6.98
N VAL A 36 -0.69 -14.71 6.67
CA VAL A 36 0.41 -15.25 7.46
C VAL A 36 0.76 -14.24 8.55
N ASP A 37 0.73 -14.71 9.79
CA ASP A 37 1.12 -13.91 10.95
C ASP A 37 2.65 -13.77 11.00
N PRO A 38 3.21 -12.54 11.09
CA PRO A 38 4.67 -12.34 11.06
C PRO A 38 5.39 -12.99 12.25
N ASP A 39 4.75 -13.09 13.42
CA ASP A 39 5.38 -13.64 14.62
C ASP A 39 5.43 -15.17 14.58
N THR A 40 4.29 -15.79 14.24
CA THR A 40 4.15 -17.25 14.29
C THR A 40 4.39 -17.95 12.96
N LYS A 41 4.47 -17.21 11.85
CA LYS A 41 4.55 -17.70 10.45
C LYS A 41 3.45 -18.70 10.08
N ALA A 42 2.41 -18.80 10.90
CA ALA A 42 1.28 -19.67 10.71
C ALA A 42 0.10 -18.88 10.10
N PRO A 43 -0.83 -19.56 9.41
CA PRO A 43 -2.06 -18.92 8.95
C PRO A 43 -2.88 -18.45 10.15
N ALA A 44 -3.28 -17.18 10.14
CA ALA A 44 -4.02 -16.55 11.23
C ALA A 44 -5.26 -15.81 10.74
N ARG A 45 -6.27 -15.74 11.60
CA ARG A 45 -7.49 -14.94 11.39
C ARG A 45 -7.24 -13.51 11.87
N VAL A 46 -7.85 -12.55 11.17
CA VAL A 46 -7.78 -11.12 11.49
C VAL A 46 -9.06 -10.64 12.16
N GLY A 47 -8.93 -9.71 13.09
CA GLY A 47 -10.01 -8.91 13.65
C GLY A 47 -9.75 -7.42 13.42
N THR A 48 -10.66 -6.57 13.91
CA THR A 48 -10.50 -5.11 13.88
C THR A 48 -10.36 -4.58 15.30
N ALA A 49 -9.39 -3.72 15.54
CA ALA A 49 -9.23 -2.99 16.79
C ALA A 49 -8.95 -1.50 16.51
N ILE A 50 -9.18 -0.65 17.50
CA ILE A 50 -8.82 0.76 17.43
C ILE A 50 -7.46 0.90 18.10
N VAL A 51 -6.45 1.33 17.33
CA VAL A 51 -5.10 1.60 17.82
C VAL A 51 -4.80 3.04 17.44
N ASP A 52 -4.42 3.85 18.43
CA ASP A 52 -4.10 5.27 18.25
C ASP A 52 -5.20 6.11 17.56
N GLY A 53 -6.47 5.75 17.80
CA GLY A 53 -7.63 6.44 17.24
C GLY A 53 -8.06 5.96 15.85
N GLU A 54 -7.31 5.04 15.22
CA GLU A 54 -7.61 4.51 13.89
C GLU A 54 -8.01 3.03 13.92
N LYS A 55 -8.93 2.63 13.02
CA LYS A 55 -9.37 1.24 12.90
C LYS A 55 -8.34 0.43 12.13
N GLN A 56 -7.59 -0.40 12.84
CA GLN A 56 -6.54 -1.25 12.26
C GLN A 56 -6.92 -2.73 12.30
N ARG A 57 -6.33 -3.49 11.37
CA ARG A 57 -6.43 -4.95 11.31
C ARG A 57 -5.42 -5.55 12.29
N VAL A 58 -5.88 -6.47 13.14
CA VAL A 58 -5.05 -7.12 14.16
C VAL A 58 -5.14 -8.63 14.01
N TYR A 59 -4.00 -9.32 14.09
CA TYR A 59 -3.96 -10.78 14.08
C TYR A 59 -4.48 -11.32 15.41
N LYS A 60 -5.51 -12.19 15.38
CA LYS A 60 -6.16 -12.65 16.62
C LYS A 60 -5.26 -13.51 17.52
N LYS A 61 -4.30 -14.25 16.93
CA LYS A 61 -3.46 -15.22 17.64
C LYS A 61 -2.25 -14.57 18.32
N SER A 62 -1.45 -13.80 17.58
CA SER A 62 -0.29 -13.07 18.11
C SER A 62 -0.66 -11.74 18.77
N ARG A 63 -1.88 -11.23 18.52
CA ARG A 63 -2.26 -9.82 18.80
C ARG A 63 -1.32 -8.82 18.14
N TYR A 64 -0.53 -9.25 17.15
CA TYR A 64 0.37 -8.39 16.41
C TYR A 64 -0.44 -7.32 15.69
N THR A 65 -0.14 -6.07 16.02
CA THR A 65 -0.55 -4.90 15.25
C THR A 65 0.59 -4.60 14.30
N ALA A 66 0.29 -4.42 13.01
CA ALA A 66 1.27 -3.80 12.13
C ALA A 66 1.51 -2.41 12.72
N LYS A 67 2.65 -2.22 13.40
CA LYS A 67 3.00 -0.98 14.10
C LYS A 67 2.62 0.19 13.18
N PRO A 68 1.79 1.15 13.64
CA PRO A 68 1.58 2.35 12.85
C PRO A 68 2.94 3.00 12.70
N GLU A 69 3.44 3.08 11.46
CA GLU A 69 4.52 4.02 11.17
C GLU A 69 4.01 5.39 11.61
N LYS A 70 4.72 6.00 12.57
CA LYS A 70 4.40 7.34 13.08
C LYS A 70 4.10 8.26 11.90
N PRO A 71 3.01 9.07 11.94
CA PRO A 71 2.79 10.03 10.89
C PRO A 71 4.04 10.92 10.79
N ALA A 72 4.64 10.97 9.60
CA ALA A 72 5.80 11.81 9.32
C ALA A 72 5.55 13.20 9.88
N ALA A 73 6.46 13.67 10.74
CA ALA A 73 6.36 14.97 11.38
C ALA A 73 6.05 16.03 10.33
N LYS A 74 4.91 16.73 10.47
CA LYS A 74 4.65 17.96 9.75
C LYS A 74 5.81 18.90 10.10
N LYS A 75 6.72 19.13 9.13
CA LYS A 75 7.72 20.20 9.22
C LYS A 75 6.92 21.49 9.29
N SER A 76 6.73 22.03 10.49
CA SER A 76 6.25 23.39 10.67
C SER A 76 7.24 24.31 9.98
N THR A 77 6.84 24.91 8.87
CA THR A 77 7.48 26.13 8.36
C THR A 77 7.13 27.26 9.33
N SER A 78 7.73 27.25 10.51
CA SER A 78 7.93 28.45 11.28
C SER A 78 9.19 29.14 10.74
N LYS A 79 9.11 30.46 10.60
CA LYS A 79 10.16 31.40 10.17
C LYS A 79 10.21 31.77 8.68
N LYS A 80 9.25 32.59 8.26
CA LYS A 80 9.49 33.95 7.71
C LYS A 80 8.15 34.63 7.39
N SER A 81 7.53 35.25 8.38
CA SER A 81 6.41 36.19 8.14
C SER A 81 6.49 37.46 8.98
N ASP A 82 7.60 37.72 9.69
CA ASP A 82 7.77 38.92 10.53
C ASP A 82 9.05 39.70 10.20
N GLU A 83 9.33 39.90 8.91
CA GLU A 83 10.36 40.86 8.46
C GLU A 83 9.87 41.61 7.22
N ALA A 84 8.63 42.10 7.28
CA ALA A 84 7.99 42.93 6.25
C ALA A 84 7.26 44.16 6.84
N ALA A 85 7.64 44.59 8.06
CA ALA A 85 6.99 45.71 8.75
C ALA A 85 7.94 46.78 9.31
N GLU A 86 9.22 46.79 8.93
CA GLU A 86 10.20 47.77 9.45
C GLU A 86 10.94 48.55 8.33
N ALA A 87 10.21 48.94 7.28
CA ALA A 87 10.74 49.81 6.21
C ALA A 87 9.71 50.85 5.71
N ALA A 88 8.94 51.46 6.63
CA ALA A 88 7.93 52.47 6.26
C ALA A 88 7.93 53.76 7.09
N VAL A 89 8.91 54.03 7.94
CA VAL A 89 8.97 55.31 8.69
C VAL A 89 10.42 55.78 8.90
N GLU A 90 11.09 56.23 7.84
CA GLU A 90 12.06 57.36 7.87
C GLU A 90 12.60 57.65 6.44
N GLU A 91 11.73 58.20 5.60
CA GLU A 91 12.11 59.21 4.60
C GLU A 91 10.83 59.92 4.13
N ASN A 92 10.60 61.08 4.75
CA ASN A 92 9.82 62.28 4.35
C ASN A 92 9.28 62.99 5.59
#